data_AF-A0A7W5E6I5-F1
#
_entry.id   AF-A0A7W5E6I5-F1
#
_cell.length_a   1.000
_cell.length_b   1.000
_cell.length_c   1.000
_cell.angle_alpha   90.00
_cell.angle_beta   90.00
_cell.angle_gamma   90.00
#
_symmetry.space_group_name_H-M   'P 1'
#
loop_
_entity.id
_entity.type
_entity.pdbx_description
1 polymer ?
#
loop_
_entity_poly.entity_id
_entity_poly.type
_entity_poly.pdbx_seq_one_letter_code
_entity_poly.pdbx_strand_id
1 'polypeptide(L)'
;MKCKSCGAPVKRLGRSGRYSCDYCDNEAVATPIENSLDGLVLTGTYAETPCLCCGEAHLEIGSLDTFPIQGCRRCQGVLIKRSSFARLVQGRRESYEGPERNGEFDPALDGPRDHHSRLTCPQCRILMDSFFYAGPGRVAIDSCNRCETVWLDCGEITSIAEAPGRR
;
A
#
# COMPACT_ATOMS: atom_id res chain seq x y z
N MET A 1 7.76 -4.70 16.88
CA MET A 1 6.31 -4.77 17.17
C MET A 1 6.11 -5.39 18.55
N LYS A 2 5.04 -5.13 19.31
CA LYS A 2 4.73 -5.80 20.60
C LYS A 2 3.42 -6.58 20.49
N CYS A 3 3.36 -7.79 21.04
CA CYS A 3 2.20 -8.68 20.96
C CYS A 3 1.04 -8.09 21.77
N LYS A 4 -0.17 -8.10 21.22
CA LYS A 4 -1.37 -7.61 21.95
C LYS A 4 -1.76 -8.50 23.13
N SER A 5 -1.32 -9.76 23.12
CA SER A 5 -1.62 -10.72 24.18
C SER A 5 -0.60 -10.69 25.33
N CYS A 6 0.68 -10.45 25.05
CA CYS A 6 1.73 -10.52 26.09
C CYS A 6 2.73 -9.35 26.10
N GLY A 7 2.64 -8.41 25.17
CA GLY A 7 3.55 -7.26 25.08
C GLY A 7 4.95 -7.56 24.53
N ALA A 8 5.28 -8.82 24.23
CA ALA A 8 6.62 -9.21 23.75
C ALA A 8 6.87 -8.84 22.27
N PRO A 9 8.12 -8.72 21.83
CA PRO A 9 8.45 -8.42 20.44
C PRO A 9 7.84 -9.42 19.44
N VAL A 10 7.12 -8.93 18.44
CA VAL A 10 6.57 -9.76 17.34
C VAL A 10 7.49 -9.63 16.12
N LYS A 11 7.81 -10.77 15.50
CA LYS A 11 8.65 -10.87 14.30
C LYS A 11 7.80 -11.22 13.09
N ARG A 12 8.25 -10.79 11.91
CA ARG A 12 7.64 -11.19 10.62
C ARG A 12 8.09 -12.61 10.28
N LEU A 13 7.13 -13.51 10.06
CA LEU A 13 7.38 -14.88 9.61
C LEU A 13 7.60 -14.89 8.10
N GLY A 14 8.86 -15.01 7.70
CA GLY A 14 9.23 -15.33 6.32
C GLY A 14 8.68 -14.39 5.26
N ARG A 15 8.39 -14.92 4.07
CA ARG A 15 7.83 -14.15 2.93
C ARG A 15 6.30 -14.03 2.96
N SER A 16 5.62 -14.76 3.85
CA SER A 16 4.15 -14.86 3.86
C SER A 16 3.43 -13.63 4.42
N GLY A 17 4.15 -12.64 4.97
CA GLY A 17 3.54 -11.45 5.57
C GLY A 17 2.87 -11.69 6.93
N ARG A 18 2.92 -12.91 7.45
CA ARG A 18 2.43 -13.25 8.80
C ARG A 18 3.40 -12.72 9.85
N TYR A 19 2.89 -12.46 11.04
CA TYR A 19 3.69 -12.00 12.16
C TYR A 19 3.43 -12.90 13.37
N SER A 20 4.48 -13.39 14.04
CA SER A 20 4.37 -14.25 15.22
C SER A 20 5.05 -13.64 16.44
N CYS A 21 4.43 -13.86 17.59
CA CYS A 21 5.04 -13.55 18.88
C CYS A 21 5.86 -14.76 19.36
N ASP A 22 7.18 -14.60 19.47
CA ASP A 22 8.10 -15.67 19.92
C ASP A 22 7.91 -16.07 21.40
N TYR A 23 7.07 -15.35 22.16
CA TYR A 23 6.92 -15.53 23.61
C TYR A 23 5.63 -16.24 24.04
N CYS A 24 4.56 -16.12 23.26
CA CYS A 24 3.26 -16.65 23.66
C CYS A 24 2.54 -17.40 22.53
N ASP A 25 3.27 -17.71 21.45
CA ASP A 25 2.82 -18.38 20.22
C ASP A 25 1.56 -17.82 19.55
N ASN A 26 1.11 -16.65 20.01
CA ASN A 26 -0.04 -15.96 19.45
C ASN A 26 0.43 -15.27 18.16
N GLU A 27 -0.12 -15.70 17.02
CA GLU A 27 0.08 -15.00 15.77
C GLU A 27 -0.44 -13.57 15.94
N ALA A 28 0.38 -12.56 15.64
CA ALA A 28 -0.16 -11.22 15.44
C ALA A 28 -1.01 -11.30 14.18
N VAL A 29 -2.31 -11.56 14.39
CA VAL A 29 -3.26 -11.90 13.35
C VAL A 29 -3.29 -10.77 12.33
N ALA A 30 -2.69 -11.03 11.17
CA ALA A 30 -2.82 -10.16 10.02
C ALA A 30 -4.26 -10.31 9.53
N THR A 31 -5.08 -9.27 9.70
CA THR A 31 -6.50 -9.30 9.37
C THR A 31 -6.70 -8.61 8.03
N PRO A 32 -7.27 -9.30 7.02
CA PRO A 32 -7.73 -8.64 5.80
C PRO A 32 -8.71 -7.53 6.15
N ILE A 33 -8.57 -6.36 5.52
CA ILE A 33 -9.61 -5.33 5.60
C ILE A 33 -10.79 -5.79 4.74
N GLU A 34 -11.97 -5.89 5.34
CA GLU A 34 -13.20 -6.14 4.62
C GLU A 34 -13.43 -5.05 3.55
N ASN A 35 -13.77 -5.46 2.33
CA ASN A 35 -13.99 -4.57 1.18
C ASN A 35 -12.74 -3.81 0.71
N SER A 36 -11.54 -4.34 0.92
CA SER A 36 -10.35 -3.78 0.30
C SER A 36 -10.21 -4.19 -1.15
N LEU A 37 -10.27 -3.20 -2.06
CA LEU A 37 -10.10 -3.41 -3.50
C LEU A 37 -8.71 -3.98 -3.82
N ASP A 38 -7.68 -3.53 -3.11
CA ASP A 38 -6.31 -4.00 -3.31
C ASP A 38 -5.98 -5.26 -2.48
N GLY A 39 -6.90 -5.76 -1.65
CA GLY A 39 -6.64 -6.92 -0.79
C GLY A 39 -5.68 -6.61 0.36
N LEU A 40 -5.84 -5.44 0.98
CA LEU A 40 -5.01 -4.97 2.08
C LEU A 40 -5.17 -5.86 3.33
N VAL A 41 -4.05 -6.31 3.89
CA VAL A 41 -4.01 -7.03 5.16
C VAL A 41 -3.28 -6.18 6.20
N LEU A 42 -3.95 -5.82 7.29
CA LEU A 42 -3.38 -4.99 8.36
C LEU A 42 -3.27 -5.76 9.68
N THR A 43 -2.26 -5.41 10.46
CA THR A 43 -1.97 -6.10 11.74
C THR A 43 -2.62 -5.43 12.95
N GLY A 44 -3.22 -4.25 12.82
CA GLY A 44 -3.65 -3.45 13.96
C GLY A 44 -2.49 -2.83 14.75
N THR A 45 -1.27 -2.83 14.20
CA THR A 45 -0.07 -2.18 14.77
C THR A 45 0.20 -0.88 14.03
N TYR A 46 0.04 0.26 14.70
CA TYR A 46 0.31 1.57 14.11
C TYR A 46 1.82 1.81 13.92
N ALA A 47 2.17 2.44 12.81
CA ALA A 47 3.46 3.03 12.54
C ALA A 47 3.47 4.49 13.03
N GLU A 48 4.67 5.04 13.27
CA GLU A 48 4.85 6.47 13.57
C GLU A 48 4.52 7.38 12.38
N THR A 49 4.31 6.80 11.20
CA THR A 49 3.99 7.53 9.99
C THR A 49 2.50 7.88 9.96
N PRO A 50 2.14 9.18 9.88
CA PRO A 50 0.76 9.59 9.71
C PRO A 50 0.26 9.17 8.33
N CYS A 51 -1.05 9.00 8.19
CA CYS A 51 -1.67 8.85 6.88
C CYS A 51 -1.52 10.15 6.10
N LEU A 52 -1.11 10.04 4.83
CA LEU A 52 -0.84 11.21 3.99
C LEU A 52 -2.13 11.88 3.48
N CYS A 53 -3.26 11.18 3.55
CA CYS A 53 -4.57 11.69 3.14
C CYS A 53 -5.51 11.98 4.32
N CYS A 54 -5.30 11.31 5.46
CA CYS A 54 -6.19 11.37 6.61
C CYS A 54 -5.49 12.08 7.78
N GLY A 55 -5.77 13.38 7.97
CA GLY A 55 -4.99 14.26 8.86
C GLY A 55 -4.71 13.76 10.29
N GLU A 56 -5.63 13.02 10.91
CA GLU A 56 -5.43 12.48 12.27
C GLU A 56 -5.14 10.96 12.32
N ALA A 57 -5.25 10.27 11.18
CA ALA A 57 -5.05 8.82 11.15
C ALA A 57 -3.57 8.46 11.03
N HIS A 58 -3.18 7.31 11.58
CA HIS A 58 -1.85 6.74 11.42
C HIS A 58 -1.89 5.54 10.48
N LEU A 59 -0.77 5.28 9.80
CA LEU A 59 -0.64 4.05 9.03
C LEU A 59 -0.43 2.86 9.96
N GLU A 60 -0.83 1.69 9.50
CA GLU A 60 -0.59 0.42 10.16
C GLU A 60 0.37 -0.44 9.36
N ILE A 61 1.16 -1.24 10.06
CA ILE A 61 1.99 -2.26 9.43
C ILE A 61 1.08 -3.33 8.84
N GLY A 62 1.34 -3.70 7.58
CA GLY A 62 0.55 -4.68 6.87
C GLY A 62 1.29 -5.30 5.69
N SER A 63 0.52 -5.96 4.82
CA SER A 63 1.00 -6.50 3.56
C SER A 63 -0.02 -6.37 2.44
N LEU A 64 0.51 -6.30 1.22
CA LEU A 64 -0.19 -6.64 -0.01
C LEU A 64 0.52 -7.86 -0.60
N ASP A 65 -0.21 -8.95 -0.77
CA ASP A 65 0.33 -10.26 -1.12
C ASP A 65 1.48 -10.63 -0.16
N THR A 66 2.71 -10.75 -0.67
CA THR A 66 3.91 -11.05 0.13
C THR A 66 4.74 -9.80 0.49
N PHE A 67 4.33 -8.62 0.03
CA PHE A 67 5.11 -7.38 0.15
C PHE A 67 4.72 -6.58 1.39
N PRO A 68 5.70 -6.14 2.20
CA PRO A 68 5.43 -5.33 3.37
C PRO A 68 5.02 -3.91 2.96
N ILE A 69 4.02 -3.37 3.66
CA ILE A 69 3.51 -2.02 3.46
C ILE A 69 3.21 -1.32 4.79
N GLN A 70 2.98 -0.02 4.72
CA GLN A 70 2.23 0.71 5.74
C GLN A 70 0.92 1.18 5.12
N GLY A 71 -0.23 0.81 5.66
CA GLY A 71 -1.54 1.08 5.08
C GLY A 71 -2.48 1.81 6.04
N CYS A 72 -3.31 2.70 5.54
CA CYS A 72 -4.31 3.37 6.36
C CYS A 72 -5.59 2.55 6.43
N ARG A 73 -6.09 2.21 7.62
CA ARG A 73 -7.37 1.50 7.73
C ARG A 73 -8.58 2.31 7.25
N ARG A 74 -8.49 3.65 7.28
CA ARG A 74 -9.62 4.54 6.96
C ARG A 74 -9.78 4.78 5.46
N CYS A 75 -8.75 5.29 4.80
CA CYS A 75 -8.79 5.54 3.35
C CYS A 75 -8.21 4.40 2.51
N GLN A 76 -7.66 3.36 3.14
CA GLN A 76 -6.99 2.23 2.47
C GLN A 76 -5.78 2.59 1.62
N GLY A 77 -5.30 3.85 1.69
CA GLY A 77 -4.06 4.27 1.03
C GLY A 77 -2.83 3.57 1.60
N VAL A 78 -1.84 3.36 0.74
CA VAL A 78 -0.70 2.48 0.97
C VAL A 78 0.61 3.22 0.73
N LEU A 79 1.51 3.16 1.70
CA LEU A 79 2.90 3.55 1.56
C LEU A 79 3.77 2.30 1.39
N ILE A 80 4.49 2.23 0.27
CA ILE A 80 5.30 1.07 -0.12
C ILE A 80 6.64 1.53 -0.74
N LYS A 81 7.68 0.70 -0.71
CA LYS A 81 8.92 0.96 -1.44
C LYS A 81 8.71 0.75 -2.95
N ARG A 82 9.28 1.61 -3.78
CA ARG A 82 9.19 1.56 -5.26
C ARG A 82 9.58 0.20 -5.83
N SER A 83 10.64 -0.41 -5.30
CA SER A 83 11.07 -1.76 -5.71
C SER A 83 10.06 -2.86 -5.35
N SER A 84 9.41 -2.76 -4.18
CA SER A 84 8.34 -3.67 -3.79
C SER A 84 7.08 -3.44 -4.63
N PHE A 85 6.73 -2.19 -4.90
CA PHE A 85 5.60 -1.81 -5.75
C PHE A 85 5.74 -2.40 -7.17
N ALA A 86 6.91 -2.23 -7.81
CA ALA A 86 7.15 -2.77 -9.14
C ALA A 86 6.95 -4.29 -9.20
N ARG A 87 7.46 -5.02 -8.20
CA ARG A 87 7.34 -6.48 -8.11
C ARG A 87 5.91 -6.94 -7.76
N LEU A 88 5.20 -6.18 -6.93
CA LEU A 88 3.80 -6.42 -6.60
C LEU A 88 2.94 -6.30 -7.85
N VAL A 89 3.07 -5.20 -8.59
CA VAL A 89 2.35 -4.97 -9.85
C VAL A 89 2.65 -6.05 -10.87
N GLN A 90 3.93 -6.37 -11.07
CA GLN A 90 4.33 -7.43 -11.99
C GLN A 90 3.67 -8.76 -11.64
N GLY A 91 3.78 -9.21 -10.38
CA GLY A 91 3.22 -10.50 -9.96
C GLY A 91 1.69 -10.55 -10.08
N ARG A 92 1.00 -9.46 -9.74
CA ARG A 92 -0.46 -9.38 -9.89
C ARG A 92 -0.90 -9.40 -11.35
N ARG A 93 -0.19 -8.70 -12.24
CA ARG A 93 -0.48 -8.71 -13.68
C ARG A 93 -0.24 -10.07 -14.31
N GLU A 94 0.88 -10.73 -13.98
CA GLU A 94 1.21 -12.07 -14.46
C GLU A 94 0.16 -13.12 -14.02
N SER A 95 -0.39 -12.95 -12.81
CA SER A 95 -1.35 -13.90 -12.22
C SER A 95 -2.82 -13.56 -12.50
N TYR A 96 -3.11 -12.42 -13.16
CA TYR A 96 -4.48 -11.99 -13.40
C TYR A 96 -5.09 -12.78 -14.57
N GLU A 97 -6.18 -13.49 -14.31
CA GLU A 97 -6.95 -14.26 -15.31
C GLU A 97 -8.34 -13.68 -15.59
N GLY A 98 -8.70 -12.58 -14.93
CA GLY A 98 -10.00 -11.93 -15.07
C GLY A 98 -10.18 -11.14 -16.37
N PRO A 99 -11.40 -10.61 -16.61
CA PRO A 99 -11.68 -9.75 -17.75
C PRO A 99 -10.84 -8.47 -17.65
N GLU A 100 -10.29 -8.01 -18.77
CA GLU A 100 -9.61 -6.72 -18.78
C GLU A 100 -10.58 -5.61 -18.43
N ARG A 101 -10.17 -4.72 -17.51
CA ARG A 101 -10.97 -3.57 -17.10
C ARG A 101 -10.27 -2.28 -17.48
N ASN A 102 -10.93 -1.51 -18.33
CA ASN A 102 -10.70 -0.07 -18.39
C ASN A 102 -11.58 0.52 -17.29
N GLY A 103 -10.98 0.80 -16.12
CA GLY A 103 -11.69 1.52 -15.07
C GLY A 103 -12.30 2.82 -15.61
N GLU A 104 -13.40 3.26 -15.02
CA GLU A 104 -13.86 4.64 -15.22
C GLU A 104 -12.74 5.56 -14.75
N PHE A 105 -12.21 6.39 -15.66
CA PHE A 105 -11.16 7.34 -15.34
C PHE A 105 -11.80 8.67 -14.97
N ASP A 106 -11.71 9.05 -13.70
CA ASP A 106 -12.03 10.39 -13.23
C ASP A 106 -10.73 11.19 -13.05
N PRO A 107 -10.44 12.19 -13.90
CA PRO A 107 -9.23 13.00 -13.77
C PRO A 107 -9.05 13.67 -12.40
N ALA A 108 -10.15 13.91 -11.67
CA ALA A 108 -10.09 14.51 -10.34
C ALA A 108 -9.68 13.50 -9.25
N LEU A 109 -9.90 12.20 -9.47
CA LEU A 109 -9.58 11.13 -8.52
C LEU A 109 -8.32 10.37 -8.92
N ASP A 110 -8.20 10.02 -10.20
CA ASP A 110 -7.13 9.18 -10.76
C ASP A 110 -6.01 10.00 -11.40
N GLY A 111 -6.17 11.32 -11.45
CA GLY A 111 -5.19 12.24 -12.01
C GLY A 111 -4.11 12.64 -11.00
N PRO A 112 -2.95 13.14 -11.47
CA PRO A 112 -1.90 13.65 -10.60
C PRO A 112 -2.40 14.77 -9.71
N ARG A 113 -1.96 14.76 -8.45
CA ARG A 113 -2.24 15.84 -7.50
C ARG A 113 -1.68 17.15 -8.04
N ASP A 114 -2.47 18.20 -7.93
CA ASP A 114 -2.01 19.56 -8.26
C ASP A 114 -0.89 20.01 -7.31
N HIS A 115 -0.27 21.15 -7.60
CA HIS A 115 0.83 21.67 -6.77
C HIS A 115 0.42 21.88 -5.29
N HIS A 116 -0.85 22.21 -5.02
CA HIS A 116 -1.34 22.53 -3.68
C HIS A 116 -1.77 21.31 -2.86
N SER A 117 -1.99 20.17 -3.51
CA SER A 117 -2.44 18.91 -2.90
C SER A 117 -1.34 17.84 -2.85
N ARG A 118 -0.10 18.15 -3.27
CA ARG A 118 1.01 17.19 -3.22
C ARG A 118 1.28 16.70 -1.81
N LEU A 119 1.52 15.40 -1.71
CA LEU A 119 1.87 14.77 -0.46
C LEU A 119 3.30 15.12 -0.04
N THR A 120 3.53 15.18 1.27
CA THR A 120 4.87 15.31 1.84
C THR A 120 5.36 13.94 2.28
N CYS A 121 6.54 13.52 1.81
CA CYS A 121 7.14 12.25 2.19
C CYS A 121 7.36 12.21 3.70
N PRO A 122 6.81 11.21 4.42
CA PRO A 122 6.91 11.16 5.88
C PRO A 122 8.33 10.84 6.36
N GLN A 123 9.16 10.23 5.49
CA GLN A 123 10.53 9.85 5.81
C GLN A 123 11.52 10.99 5.54
N CYS A 124 11.33 11.71 4.43
CA CYS A 124 12.28 12.73 3.98
C CYS A 124 11.84 14.16 4.26
N ARG A 125 10.54 14.37 4.58
CA ARG A 125 9.91 15.68 4.75
C ARG A 125 10.09 16.60 3.54
N ILE A 126 10.01 16.03 2.33
CA ILE A 126 10.04 16.73 1.05
C ILE A 126 8.74 16.46 0.29
N LEU A 127 8.36 17.36 -0.61
CA LEU A 127 7.23 17.13 -1.51
C LEU A 127 7.49 15.92 -2.40
N MET A 128 6.48 15.08 -2.55
CA MET A 128 6.47 13.95 -3.47
C MET A 128 6.09 14.43 -4.87
N ASP A 129 6.66 13.77 -5.88
CA ASP A 129 6.31 13.98 -7.27
C ASP A 129 5.03 13.19 -7.57
N SER A 130 4.00 13.86 -8.10
CA SER A 130 2.74 13.22 -8.51
C SER A 130 2.69 13.16 -10.03
N PHE A 131 2.53 11.95 -10.59
CA PHE A 131 2.56 11.74 -12.04
C PHE A 131 1.81 10.47 -12.44
N PHE A 132 1.38 10.41 -13.70
CA PHE A 132 0.79 9.19 -14.25
C PHE A 132 1.80 8.05 -14.23
N TYR A 133 1.39 6.92 -13.64
CA TYR A 133 2.15 5.70 -13.71
C TYR A 133 2.38 5.30 -15.17
N ALA A 134 3.64 5.03 -15.52
CA ALA A 134 4.05 4.72 -16.89
C ALA A 134 3.56 3.33 -17.38
N GLY A 135 2.95 2.53 -16.50
CA GLY A 135 2.31 1.28 -16.87
C GLY A 135 0.81 1.43 -17.12
N PRO A 136 0.10 0.30 -17.27
CA PRO A 136 -1.33 0.28 -17.55
C PRO A 136 -2.16 0.70 -16.33
N GLY A 137 -3.44 0.98 -16.53
CA GLY A 137 -4.39 1.38 -15.48
C GLY A 137 -4.67 2.88 -15.41
N ARG A 138 -3.82 3.71 -16.04
CA ARG A 138 -3.97 5.18 -16.10
C ARG A 138 -4.18 5.82 -14.72
N VAL A 139 -3.48 5.30 -13.71
CA VAL A 139 -3.47 5.84 -12.35
C VAL A 139 -2.33 6.83 -12.17
N ALA A 140 -2.52 7.83 -11.32
CA ALA A 140 -1.44 8.68 -10.85
C ALA A 140 -0.87 8.13 -9.54
N ILE A 141 0.45 8.20 -9.38
CA ILE A 141 1.11 7.81 -8.13
C ILE A 141 1.91 8.97 -7.58
N ASP A 142 2.07 9.00 -6.26
CA ASP A 142 2.95 9.95 -5.59
C ASP A 142 4.25 9.25 -5.21
N SER A 143 5.41 9.75 -5.66
CA SER A 143 6.71 9.14 -5.40
C SER A 143 7.70 10.12 -4.76
N CYS A 144 8.40 9.66 -3.72
CA CYS A 144 9.52 10.39 -3.15
C CYS A 144 10.80 10.09 -3.93
N ASN A 145 11.37 11.11 -4.58
CA ASN A 145 12.61 11.00 -5.34
C ASN A 145 13.88 10.78 -4.49
N ARG A 146 13.80 10.94 -3.16
CA ARG A 146 14.94 10.73 -2.25
C ARG A 146 15.02 9.33 -1.66
N CYS A 147 13.91 8.81 -1.12
CA CYS A 147 13.90 7.52 -0.41
C CYS A 147 13.08 6.43 -1.13
N GLU A 148 12.58 6.75 -2.32
CA GLU A 148 11.88 5.83 -3.22
C GLU A 148 10.65 5.18 -2.59
N THR A 149 10.00 5.85 -1.64
CA THR A 149 8.66 5.44 -1.19
C THR A 149 7.61 5.96 -2.16
N VAL A 150 6.65 5.12 -2.47
CA VAL A 150 5.48 5.42 -3.30
C VAL A 150 4.26 5.39 -2.39
N TRP A 151 3.40 6.38 -2.53
CA TRP A 151 2.05 6.37 -1.98
C TRP A 151 1.06 6.03 -3.09
N LEU A 152 0.12 5.15 -2.79
CA LEU A 152 -0.98 4.76 -3.66
C LEU A 152 -2.31 4.89 -2.92
N ASP A 153 -3.31 5.40 -3.60
CA ASP A 153 -4.68 5.46 -3.09
C ASP A 153 -5.41 4.13 -3.27
N CYS A 154 -6.56 3.99 -2.61
CA CYS A 154 -7.35 2.76 -2.63
C CYS A 154 -7.76 2.39 -4.06
N GLY A 155 -7.47 1.15 -4.47
CA GLY A 155 -7.89 0.58 -5.74
C GLY A 155 -6.94 0.86 -6.90
N GLU A 156 -5.90 1.69 -6.73
CA GLU A 156 -4.95 1.98 -7.80
C GLU A 156 -4.14 0.75 -8.21
N ILE A 157 -3.77 -0.10 -7.25
CA ILE A 157 -2.99 -1.32 -7.53
C ILE A 157 -3.84 -2.32 -8.29
N THR A 158 -5.10 -2.50 -7.90
CA THR A 158 -6.06 -3.31 -8.64
C THR A 158 -6.31 -2.74 -10.04
N SER A 159 -6.47 -1.41 -10.18
CA SER A 159 -6.63 -0.76 -11.49
C SER A 159 -5.45 -1.01 -12.42
N ILE A 160 -4.21 -0.99 -11.90
CA ILE A 160 -3.02 -1.37 -12.68
C ILE A 160 -3.04 -2.87 -13.02
N ALA A 161 -3.42 -3.74 -12.08
CA ALA A 161 -3.39 -5.19 -12.28
C ALA A 161 -4.37 -5.67 -13.34
N GLU A 162 -5.58 -5.12 -13.35
CA GLU A 162 -6.69 -5.54 -14.22
C GLU A 162 -6.69 -4.86 -15.59
N ALA A 163 -5.85 -3.84 -15.78
CA ALA A 163 -5.82 -3.07 -17.01
C ALA A 163 -5.28 -3.86 -18.21
N PRO A 164 -5.76 -3.55 -19.44
CA PRO A 164 -5.30 -4.21 -20.65
C PRO A 164 -3.79 -4.08 -20.89
N GLY A 165 -3.27 -4.96 -21.74
CA GLY A 165 -1.90 -4.90 -22.25
C GLY A 165 -1.01 -6.02 -21.74
N ARG A 166 0.26 -5.99 -22.16
CA ARG A 166 1.21 -7.08 -21.92
C ARG A 166 1.33 -7.40 -20.42
N ARG A 167 1.32 -8.69 -20.13
CA ARG A 167 1.52 -9.29 -18.80
C ARG A 167 2.89 -9.93 -18.78
#